data_AF-A0A940C6K4-F1
#
_entry.id   AF-A0A940C6K4-F1
#
_cell.length_a   1.000
_cell.length_b   1.000
_cell.length_c   1.000
_cell.angle_alpha   90.00
_cell.angle_beta   90.00
_cell.angle_gamma   90.00
#
_symmetry.space_group_name_H-M   'P 1'
#
loop_
_entity.id
_entity.type
_entity.pdbx_description
1 polymer ?
#
loop_
_entity_poly.entity_id
_entity_poly.type
_entity_poly.pdbx_seq_one_letter_code
_entity_poly.pdbx_strand_id
1 'polypeptide(L)'
;MKPENKKKTWIQKAAALILAIALIIAPAAVFADSTDALSVTETGTATQAGFIRQIAEWIRSLFQSPQQGDVELPADQLPDFLNNEQPPELPDAQSGATQMPGQMGNAQTADSPSEIQTSDLTSNSAEDLTADYANAETIVMSEENSEVTIKEAGTYIVTGSASDGSIKVKKGTTGVVLILKDLTLTSTTGATLSLNKGTETKIIIEGTVTLTDAEDIANEETDDFDGAAIKAKAGSSTVLTGTGTLNVNGNAKNGIKVSGTDADDTADGYGDASFLIDGSLTVNVTAANDGINSGTDLTIKSGTINVSAGDDGIKADYILTIGEEGTAGPTINIKKSAEGLEGATINICSGSVDITASDDGINAANSDLTGYTYSLNIMGGTVNISSGADGIDSNGNVNITGGLTTIVKAASNGGEGGLDYQGSCYIADGCLVNPYGTTMDSGMGGQIGGFGGHGQMGNWNNSDMPDSNSGATQQMPQNGHGHHGPMNGQFPEAPQN
;
A
#
# COMPACT_ATOMS: atom_id res chain seq x y z
N MET A 1 40.98 7.53 -36.06
CA MET A 1 39.55 7.65 -35.72
C MET A 1 39.36 7.13 -34.31
N LYS A 2 39.30 8.03 -33.32
CA LYS A 2 39.27 7.74 -31.88
C LYS A 2 37.84 7.90 -31.31
N PRO A 3 37.51 7.20 -30.22
CA PRO A 3 36.14 7.02 -29.72
C PRO A 3 35.70 8.12 -28.73
N GLU A 4 35.67 9.38 -29.15
CA GLU A 4 35.26 10.50 -28.26
C GLU A 4 33.75 10.84 -28.34
N ASN A 5 33.05 10.37 -29.38
CA ASN A 5 31.63 10.72 -29.59
C ASN A 5 30.60 9.84 -28.87
N LYS A 6 31.02 8.73 -28.23
CA LYS A 6 30.09 7.83 -27.50
C LYS A 6 29.85 8.20 -26.03
N LYS A 7 30.78 8.91 -25.38
CA LYS A 7 30.62 9.33 -23.96
C LYS A 7 29.67 10.51 -23.80
N LYS A 8 29.71 11.50 -24.71
CA LYS A 8 28.80 12.66 -24.68
C LYS A 8 27.33 12.28 -24.89
N THR A 9 27.07 11.26 -25.72
CA THR A 9 25.72 10.78 -26.01
C THR A 9 25.08 9.99 -24.87
N TRP A 10 25.87 9.30 -24.02
CA TRP A 10 25.33 8.58 -22.87
C TRP A 10 24.97 9.52 -21.72
N ILE A 11 25.82 10.53 -21.46
CA ILE A 11 25.57 11.53 -20.41
C ILE A 11 24.33 12.38 -20.74
N GLN A 12 24.14 12.76 -22.01
CA GLN A 12 22.94 13.49 -22.44
C GLN A 12 21.66 12.65 -22.30
N LYS A 13 21.74 11.34 -22.54
CA LYS A 13 20.61 10.41 -22.37
C LYS A 13 20.28 10.16 -20.89
N ALA A 14 21.29 10.05 -20.04
CA ALA A 14 21.11 9.94 -18.60
C ALA A 14 20.50 11.21 -18.00
N ALA A 15 20.96 12.39 -18.42
CA ALA A 15 20.39 13.67 -17.99
C ALA A 15 18.93 13.85 -18.45
N ALA A 16 18.59 13.45 -19.68
CA ALA A 16 17.22 13.48 -20.18
C ALA A 16 16.29 12.51 -19.44
N LEU A 17 16.79 11.32 -19.09
CA LEU A 17 16.05 10.32 -18.31
C LEU A 17 15.79 10.80 -16.88
N ILE A 18 16.79 11.41 -16.23
CA ILE A 18 16.65 11.98 -14.89
C ILE A 18 15.66 13.16 -14.90
N LEU A 19 15.68 14.01 -15.93
CA LEU A 19 14.73 15.11 -16.07
C LEU A 19 13.29 14.60 -16.30
N ALA A 20 13.13 13.52 -17.08
CA ALA A 20 11.83 12.88 -17.28
C ALA A 20 11.29 12.24 -16.00
N ILE A 21 12.14 11.58 -15.22
CA ILE A 21 11.79 11.02 -13.91
C ILE A 21 11.41 12.14 -12.92
N ALA A 22 12.15 13.25 -12.89
CA ALA A 22 11.82 14.39 -12.05
C ALA A 22 10.48 15.07 -12.42
N LEU A 23 10.08 15.05 -13.69
CA LEU A 23 8.79 15.54 -14.18
C LEU A 23 7.62 14.60 -13.86
N ILE A 24 7.88 13.30 -13.66
CA ILE A 24 6.87 12.30 -13.30
C ILE A 24 6.57 12.32 -11.79
N ILE A 25 7.56 12.66 -10.95
CA ILE A 25 7.43 12.65 -9.48
C ILE A 25 6.75 13.93 -8.93
N ALA A 26 6.57 14.97 -9.73
CA ALA A 26 5.92 16.23 -9.30
C ALA A 26 4.48 16.32 -9.84
N PRO A 27 3.42 16.26 -9.00
CA PRO A 27 2.07 16.49 -9.48
C PRO A 27 1.87 18.00 -9.78
N ALA A 28 1.48 18.28 -11.02
CA ALA A 28 0.90 19.51 -11.57
C ALA A 28 1.63 20.84 -11.29
N ALA A 29 2.58 21.21 -12.16
CA ALA A 29 2.87 22.60 -12.48
C ALA A 29 2.43 22.87 -13.94
N VAL A 30 1.51 23.81 -14.10
CA VAL A 30 0.97 24.26 -15.38
C VAL A 30 2.10 24.86 -16.24
N PHE A 31 2.32 24.33 -17.44
CA PHE A 31 3.22 24.93 -18.42
C PHE A 31 2.53 26.15 -19.06
N ALA A 32 3.05 27.35 -18.78
CA ALA A 32 2.83 28.51 -19.64
C ALA A 32 3.90 28.54 -20.73
N ASP A 33 3.43 28.51 -21.98
CA ASP A 33 4.21 28.68 -23.20
C ASP A 33 4.97 30.02 -23.18
N SER A 34 6.30 29.99 -23.16
CA SER A 34 7.12 30.98 -23.86
C SER A 34 8.58 30.52 -23.96
N THR A 35 9.10 30.59 -25.18
CA THR A 35 10.51 30.47 -25.50
C THR A 35 11.28 31.64 -24.91
N ASP A 36 11.88 31.48 -23.72
CA ASP A 36 13.20 32.02 -23.34
C ASP A 36 13.49 31.83 -21.84
N ALA A 37 14.71 31.35 -21.56
CA ALA A 37 15.42 31.33 -20.27
C ALA A 37 14.78 30.59 -19.06
N LEU A 38 15.55 29.65 -18.51
CA LEU A 38 15.33 29.00 -17.21
C LEU A 38 15.15 30.02 -16.07
N SER A 39 13.91 30.32 -15.72
CA SER A 39 13.54 30.87 -14.41
C SER A 39 12.39 30.04 -13.84
N VAL A 40 12.70 29.20 -12.85
CA VAL A 40 11.70 28.49 -12.04
C VAL A 40 11.22 29.46 -10.96
N THR A 41 9.96 29.88 -11.00
CA THR A 41 9.31 30.59 -9.89
C THR A 41 8.74 29.60 -8.89
N GLU A 42 9.14 29.73 -7.63
CA GLU A 42 8.84 28.83 -6.52
C GLU A 42 7.38 28.93 -6.06
N THR A 43 6.63 27.82 -6.14
CA THR A 43 5.35 27.64 -5.43
C THR A 43 5.27 26.28 -4.73
N GLY A 44 6.38 25.83 -4.14
CA GLY A 44 6.46 24.61 -3.32
C GLY A 44 6.96 24.91 -1.90
N THR A 45 6.65 24.04 -0.94
CA THR A 45 7.14 24.16 0.45
C THR A 45 8.66 24.20 0.48
N ALA A 46 9.25 24.92 1.45
CA ALA A 46 10.67 25.26 1.50
C ALA A 46 11.64 24.06 1.38
N THR A 47 11.17 22.85 1.69
CA THR A 47 11.90 21.58 1.58
C THR A 47 12.04 21.07 0.14
N GLN A 48 11.03 21.27 -0.72
CA GLN A 48 11.09 20.90 -2.15
C GLN A 48 12.01 21.84 -2.94
N ALA A 49 12.00 23.14 -2.63
CA ALA A 49 12.86 24.13 -3.27
C ALA A 49 14.36 23.85 -2.98
N GLY A 50 14.68 23.40 -1.77
CA GLY A 50 16.04 23.02 -1.38
C GLY A 50 16.60 21.81 -2.15
N PHE A 51 15.75 20.81 -2.42
CA PHE A 51 16.15 19.61 -3.17
C PHE A 51 16.39 19.91 -4.65
N ILE A 52 15.49 20.68 -5.27
CA ILE A 52 15.64 21.13 -6.67
C ILE A 52 16.90 21.99 -6.85
N ARG A 53 17.22 22.85 -5.87
CA ARG A 53 18.40 23.71 -5.90
C ARG A 53 19.70 22.92 -5.81
N GLN A 54 19.76 21.88 -4.98
CA GLN A 54 20.93 21.00 -4.87
C GLN A 54 21.17 20.19 -6.16
N ILE A 55 20.11 19.69 -6.80
CA ILE A 55 20.21 18.99 -8.09
C ILE A 55 20.70 19.95 -9.19
N ALA A 56 20.18 21.18 -9.22
CA ALA A 56 20.59 22.19 -10.19
C ALA A 56 22.07 22.61 -10.03
N GLU A 57 22.56 22.74 -8.80
CA GLU A 57 23.96 23.07 -8.52
C GLU A 57 24.90 21.90 -8.84
N TRP A 58 24.49 20.67 -8.54
CA TRP A 58 25.22 19.46 -8.92
C TRP A 58 25.33 19.33 -10.45
N ILE A 59 24.24 19.56 -11.18
CA ILE A 59 24.26 19.59 -12.66
C ILE A 59 25.18 20.70 -13.17
N ARG A 60 25.15 21.91 -12.61
CA ARG A 60 26.07 23.00 -12.99
C ARG A 60 27.53 22.63 -12.78
N SER A 61 27.85 21.88 -11.72
CA SER A 61 29.22 21.41 -11.44
C SER A 61 29.74 20.44 -12.52
N LEU A 62 28.85 19.66 -13.15
CA LEU A 62 29.20 18.74 -14.24
C LEU A 62 29.55 19.46 -15.56
N PHE A 63 29.24 20.75 -15.68
CA PHE A 63 29.50 21.55 -16.89
C PHE A 63 30.59 22.62 -16.72
N GLN A 64 31.19 22.77 -15.54
CA GLN A 64 32.32 23.69 -15.33
C GLN A 64 33.67 22.98 -15.54
N SER A 65 34.09 22.88 -16.80
CA SER A 65 35.51 22.86 -17.18
C SER A 65 35.71 23.90 -18.29
N PRO A 66 36.66 24.85 -18.15
CA PRO A 66 36.78 25.95 -19.09
C PRO A 66 37.33 25.45 -20.43
N GLN A 67 36.55 25.63 -21.49
CA GLN A 67 37.04 25.63 -22.86
C GLN A 67 37.84 26.92 -23.09
N GLN A 68 39.14 26.83 -23.36
CA GLN A 68 39.85 27.86 -24.13
C GLN A 68 41.04 27.25 -24.89
N GLY A 69 40.91 27.23 -26.22
CA GLY A 69 41.88 27.75 -27.20
C GLY A 69 43.28 27.14 -27.30
N ASP A 70 43.64 26.74 -28.52
CA ASP A 70 44.96 26.28 -28.97
C ASP A 70 46.14 27.14 -28.48
N VAL A 71 47.14 26.52 -27.86
CA VAL A 71 48.52 27.02 -27.76
C VAL A 71 49.48 25.83 -27.92
N GLU A 72 50.31 25.87 -28.97
CA GLU A 72 51.48 24.98 -29.12
C GLU A 72 52.47 25.23 -27.97
N LEU A 73 52.89 24.17 -27.27
CA LEU A 73 53.99 24.22 -26.30
C LEU A 73 55.31 23.85 -27.01
N PRO A 74 56.37 24.67 -26.94
CA PRO A 74 57.71 24.21 -27.27
C PRO A 74 58.19 23.20 -26.23
N ALA A 75 58.89 22.17 -26.70
CA ALA A 75 59.66 21.26 -25.87
C ALA A 75 60.71 22.03 -25.05
N ASP A 76 61.06 21.46 -23.90
CA ASP A 76 62.20 21.81 -23.05
C ASP A 76 61.97 22.87 -21.96
N GLN A 77 61.19 22.52 -20.93
CA GLN A 77 61.53 22.80 -19.52
C GLN A 77 60.82 21.77 -18.62
N LEU A 78 61.45 20.62 -18.40
CA LEU A 78 61.14 19.74 -17.26
C LEU A 78 62.07 20.07 -16.10
N PRO A 79 61.58 20.00 -14.85
CA PRO A 79 62.37 19.33 -13.82
C PRO A 79 61.56 18.27 -13.05
N ASP A 80 62.01 17.03 -13.21
CA ASP A 80 62.36 16.06 -12.15
C ASP A 80 61.48 15.98 -10.89
N PHE A 81 60.37 15.24 -10.92
CA PHE A 81 59.74 14.68 -9.71
C PHE A 81 59.05 13.31 -9.92
N LEU A 82 59.31 12.59 -11.02
CA LEU A 82 58.68 11.29 -11.31
C LEU A 82 59.45 10.06 -10.82
N ASN A 83 60.26 10.19 -9.76
CA ASN A 83 60.88 9.04 -9.10
C ASN A 83 60.74 9.16 -7.58
N ASN A 84 59.55 8.86 -7.04
CA ASN A 84 59.44 8.19 -5.74
C ASN A 84 58.02 7.66 -5.50
N GLU A 85 57.94 6.40 -5.11
CA GLU A 85 56.75 5.72 -4.63
C GLU A 85 56.35 6.27 -3.24
N GLN A 86 55.34 7.14 -3.18
CA GLN A 86 54.32 7.31 -2.12
C GLN A 86 53.65 8.68 -2.25
N PRO A 87 52.31 8.78 -2.32
CA PRO A 87 51.63 10.04 -2.10
C PRO A 87 51.66 10.42 -0.59
N PRO A 88 51.84 11.71 -0.26
CA PRO A 88 52.00 12.23 1.09
C PRO A 88 50.68 12.30 1.87
N GLU A 89 50.76 12.09 3.18
CA GLU A 89 49.70 12.43 4.13
C GLU A 89 49.38 13.94 4.08
N LEU A 90 48.09 14.27 3.97
CA LEU A 90 47.58 15.64 4.15
C LEU A 90 47.02 15.79 5.58
N PRO A 91 47.10 17.00 6.17
CA PRO A 91 47.20 17.19 7.62
C PRO A 91 45.86 17.10 8.35
N ASP A 92 45.91 16.57 9.57
CA ASP A 92 44.84 16.53 10.56
C ASP A 92 44.10 17.88 10.70
N ALA A 93 42.81 17.87 10.36
CA ALA A 93 41.88 18.85 10.89
C ALA A 93 41.44 18.37 12.28
N GLN A 94 42.04 18.95 13.32
CA GLN A 94 41.69 18.68 14.71
C GLN A 94 40.20 18.92 15.00
N SER A 95 39.54 17.80 15.29
CA SER A 95 38.64 17.55 16.42
C SER A 95 38.11 18.79 17.17
N GLY A 96 36.87 19.15 16.87
CA GLY A 96 36.03 20.00 17.72
C GLY A 96 34.66 19.36 17.93
N ALA A 97 34.63 18.08 18.35
CA ALA A 97 33.41 17.44 18.84
C ALA A 97 33.69 16.91 20.25
N THR A 98 33.12 17.60 21.22
CA THR A 98 33.15 17.26 22.64
C THR A 98 32.61 15.84 22.82
N GLN A 99 33.46 14.92 23.26
CA GLN A 99 33.04 13.61 23.76
C GLN A 99 32.16 13.81 24.99
N MET A 100 30.97 13.21 25.03
CA MET A 100 30.33 12.76 26.28
C MET A 100 29.58 11.43 26.07
N PRO A 101 29.53 10.58 27.10
CA PRO A 101 29.41 9.13 26.96
C PRO A 101 27.94 8.67 27.01
N GLY A 102 27.50 7.93 25.99
CA GLY A 102 26.26 7.17 25.99
C GLY A 102 26.57 5.68 26.00
N GLN A 103 26.00 4.95 26.96
CA GLN A 103 26.32 3.56 27.32
C GLN A 103 26.29 2.58 26.13
N MET A 104 27.41 1.89 25.91
CA MET A 104 27.46 0.68 25.10
C MET A 104 26.74 -0.46 25.85
N GLY A 105 25.48 -0.71 25.49
CA GLY A 105 24.76 -1.94 25.84
C GLY A 105 25.02 -3.00 24.78
N ASN A 106 25.47 -4.18 25.22
CA ASN A 106 25.70 -5.36 24.38
C ASN A 106 24.44 -5.69 23.56
N ALA A 107 24.56 -5.77 22.23
CA ALA A 107 23.46 -6.12 21.33
C ALA A 107 23.23 -7.64 21.31
N GLN A 108 22.00 -8.08 21.53
CA GLN A 108 21.52 -9.37 21.01
C GLN A 108 21.00 -9.13 19.58
N THR A 109 21.48 -9.93 18.63
CA THR A 109 21.00 -9.94 17.24
C THR A 109 19.58 -10.48 17.21
N ALA A 110 18.62 -9.72 16.66
CA ALA A 110 17.39 -10.31 16.17
C ALA A 110 17.77 -11.27 15.03
N ASP A 111 17.31 -12.52 15.09
CA ASP A 111 17.50 -13.46 13.99
C ASP A 111 16.76 -12.93 12.77
N SER A 112 17.37 -13.01 11.59
CA SER A 112 16.69 -12.69 10.34
C SER A 112 15.40 -13.53 10.23
N PRO A 113 14.29 -12.94 9.78
CA PRO A 113 13.05 -13.69 9.61
C PRO A 113 13.30 -14.85 8.64
N SER A 114 12.63 -15.98 8.87
CA SER A 114 12.57 -17.07 7.89
C SER A 114 12.10 -16.51 6.54
N GLU A 115 12.67 -17.01 5.45
CA GLU A 115 12.31 -16.60 4.09
C GLU A 115 10.79 -16.75 3.88
N ILE A 116 10.12 -15.63 3.57
CA ILE A 116 8.68 -15.61 3.33
C ILE A 116 8.44 -16.20 1.95
N GLN A 117 7.91 -17.41 1.90
CA GLN A 117 7.56 -18.08 0.65
C GLN A 117 6.27 -17.46 0.10
N THR A 118 6.40 -16.51 -0.82
CA THR A 118 5.26 -15.84 -1.48
C THR A 118 4.67 -16.65 -2.63
N SER A 119 5.39 -17.65 -3.14
CA SER A 119 4.97 -18.45 -4.30
C SER A 119 3.71 -19.29 -4.05
N ASP A 120 3.47 -19.72 -2.81
CA ASP A 120 2.28 -20.49 -2.42
C ASP A 120 1.05 -19.60 -2.16
N LEU A 121 1.24 -18.26 -2.10
CA LEU A 121 0.18 -17.29 -1.78
C LEU A 121 -0.62 -16.81 -3.00
N THR A 122 -0.27 -17.26 -4.21
CA THR A 122 -0.70 -16.59 -5.45
C THR A 122 -1.47 -17.46 -6.43
N SER A 123 -1.71 -18.75 -6.14
CA SER A 123 -2.42 -19.64 -7.08
C SER A 123 -3.93 -19.51 -6.94
N ASN A 124 -4.60 -19.02 -7.98
CA ASN A 124 -6.05 -18.94 -8.07
C ASN A 124 -6.54 -19.70 -9.31
N SER A 125 -7.49 -20.63 -9.16
CA SER A 125 -7.87 -21.53 -10.26
C SER A 125 -8.50 -20.80 -11.45
N ALA A 126 -9.11 -19.63 -11.21
CA ALA A 126 -9.65 -18.81 -12.28
C ALA A 126 -8.56 -18.11 -13.13
N GLU A 127 -7.29 -18.11 -12.74
CA GLU A 127 -6.18 -17.55 -13.56
C GLU A 127 -6.02 -18.27 -14.90
N ASP A 128 -6.31 -19.56 -14.96
CA ASP A 128 -6.16 -20.37 -16.19
C ASP A 128 -7.31 -20.15 -17.18
N LEU A 129 -8.41 -19.50 -16.78
CA LEU A 129 -9.53 -19.24 -17.67
C LEU A 129 -9.16 -18.24 -18.76
N THR A 130 -9.51 -18.54 -20.02
CA THR A 130 -9.22 -17.66 -21.15
C THR A 130 -10.52 -17.19 -21.81
N ALA A 131 -10.61 -15.90 -22.13
CA ALA A 131 -11.74 -15.35 -22.86
C ALA A 131 -11.80 -15.89 -24.29
N ASP A 132 -12.95 -16.46 -24.67
CA ASP A 132 -13.28 -16.82 -26.04
C ASP A 132 -14.24 -15.78 -26.64
N TYR A 133 -13.68 -14.66 -27.09
CA TYR A 133 -14.46 -13.57 -27.71
C TYR A 133 -15.24 -14.01 -28.95
N ALA A 134 -14.81 -15.06 -29.66
CA ALA A 134 -15.45 -15.50 -30.89
C ALA A 134 -16.79 -16.21 -30.62
N ASN A 135 -16.89 -16.91 -29.49
CA ASN A 135 -18.08 -17.66 -29.08
C ASN A 135 -18.80 -17.03 -27.87
N ALA A 136 -18.43 -15.80 -27.50
CA ALA A 136 -19.00 -15.14 -26.34
C ALA A 136 -20.50 -14.86 -26.51
N GLU A 137 -21.29 -15.20 -25.49
CA GLU A 137 -22.68 -14.78 -25.41
C GLU A 137 -22.74 -13.30 -25.03
N THR A 138 -23.48 -12.50 -25.81
CA THR A 138 -23.65 -11.07 -25.53
C THR A 138 -24.94 -10.82 -24.78
N ILE A 139 -24.84 -10.16 -23.63
CA ILE A 139 -25.95 -9.80 -22.76
C ILE A 139 -25.97 -8.27 -22.64
N VAL A 140 -27.14 -7.67 -22.86
CA VAL A 140 -27.35 -6.23 -22.70
C VAL A 140 -28.29 -6.01 -21.52
N MET A 141 -27.78 -5.33 -20.50
CA MET A 141 -28.53 -4.91 -19.34
C MET A 141 -29.43 -3.74 -19.72
N SER A 142 -30.69 -3.81 -19.30
CA SER A 142 -31.71 -2.78 -19.50
C SER A 142 -32.73 -2.86 -18.36
N GLU A 143 -33.64 -1.92 -18.26
CA GLU A 143 -34.74 -2.00 -17.28
C GLU A 143 -35.67 -3.21 -17.53
N GLU A 144 -35.70 -3.75 -18.76
CA GLU A 144 -36.48 -4.96 -19.10
C GLU A 144 -35.69 -6.27 -18.85
N ASN A 145 -34.36 -6.16 -18.78
CA ASN A 145 -33.43 -7.27 -18.57
C ASN A 145 -32.42 -6.89 -17.48
N SER A 146 -32.94 -6.52 -16.31
CA SER A 146 -32.14 -5.95 -15.23
C SER A 146 -31.48 -7.01 -14.35
N GLU A 147 -32.00 -8.24 -14.34
CA GLU A 147 -31.43 -9.35 -13.57
C GLU A 147 -30.94 -10.47 -14.47
N VAL A 148 -29.64 -10.78 -14.39
CA VAL A 148 -29.00 -11.82 -15.17
C VAL A 148 -28.42 -12.87 -14.26
N THR A 149 -28.72 -14.15 -14.52
CA THR A 149 -28.09 -15.28 -13.84
C THR A 149 -27.33 -16.15 -14.83
N ILE A 150 -26.02 -16.21 -14.67
CA ILE A 150 -25.12 -17.10 -15.42
C ILE A 150 -25.15 -18.47 -14.77
N LYS A 151 -25.46 -19.50 -15.57
CA LYS A 151 -25.77 -20.85 -15.06
C LYS A 151 -24.78 -21.91 -15.54
N GLU A 152 -24.01 -21.61 -16.58
CA GLU A 152 -23.14 -22.56 -17.26
C GLU A 152 -21.76 -21.92 -17.52
N ALA A 153 -20.76 -22.78 -17.76
CA ALA A 153 -19.43 -22.34 -18.16
C ALA A 153 -19.48 -21.66 -19.53
N GLY A 154 -18.61 -20.68 -19.77
CA GLY A 154 -18.58 -19.94 -21.02
C GLY A 154 -18.03 -18.52 -20.88
N THR A 155 -17.88 -17.85 -22.02
CA THR A 155 -17.53 -16.43 -22.07
C THR A 155 -18.79 -15.60 -22.30
N TYR A 156 -18.98 -14.56 -21.49
CA TYR A 156 -20.14 -13.68 -21.54
C TYR A 156 -19.68 -12.23 -21.63
N ILE A 157 -20.11 -11.49 -22.65
CA ILE A 157 -19.89 -10.04 -22.77
C ILE A 157 -21.14 -9.34 -22.28
N VAL A 158 -21.05 -8.65 -21.14
CA VAL A 158 -22.17 -7.94 -20.52
C VAL A 158 -21.97 -6.43 -20.64
N THR A 159 -22.97 -5.76 -21.23
CA THR A 159 -22.94 -4.32 -21.53
C THR A 159 -24.24 -3.63 -21.11
N GLY A 160 -24.31 -2.31 -21.22
CA GLY A 160 -25.57 -1.57 -21.08
C GLY A 160 -25.77 -0.97 -19.69
N SER A 161 -27.02 -0.79 -19.28
CA SER A 161 -27.31 -0.15 -18.00
C SER A 161 -28.68 -0.51 -17.44
N ALA A 162 -28.79 -0.64 -16.13
CA ALA A 162 -30.06 -0.78 -15.43
C ALA A 162 -30.00 -0.06 -14.08
N SER A 163 -31.09 0.63 -13.72
CA SER A 163 -31.22 1.38 -12.47
C SER A 163 -31.47 0.51 -11.25
N ASP A 164 -32.00 -0.70 -11.46
CA ASP A 164 -32.12 -1.75 -10.46
C ASP A 164 -31.77 -3.10 -11.09
N GLY A 165 -30.47 -3.33 -11.29
CA GLY A 165 -29.96 -4.50 -11.97
C GLY A 165 -28.82 -5.22 -11.26
N SER A 166 -28.77 -6.53 -11.49
CA SER A 166 -27.78 -7.42 -10.89
C SER A 166 -27.34 -8.53 -11.86
N ILE A 167 -26.09 -8.96 -11.70
CA ILE A 167 -25.51 -10.13 -12.36
C ILE A 167 -25.14 -11.14 -11.28
N LYS A 168 -25.59 -12.38 -11.45
CA LYS A 168 -25.35 -13.48 -10.50
C LYS A 168 -24.70 -14.66 -11.24
N VAL A 169 -23.52 -15.09 -10.81
CA VAL A 169 -23.02 -16.42 -11.17
C VAL A 169 -23.61 -17.42 -10.19
N LYS A 170 -24.31 -18.43 -10.71
CA LYS A 170 -25.05 -19.40 -9.90
C LYS A 170 -24.10 -20.25 -9.04
N LYS A 171 -24.55 -20.64 -7.84
CA LYS A 171 -23.83 -21.56 -6.93
C LYS A 171 -23.29 -22.78 -7.70
N GLY A 172 -21.99 -23.05 -7.54
CA GLY A 172 -21.29 -24.20 -8.14
C GLY A 172 -20.98 -24.08 -9.64
N THR A 173 -21.25 -22.95 -10.30
CA THR A 173 -20.90 -22.76 -11.72
C THR A 173 -19.42 -22.39 -11.85
N THR A 174 -18.64 -23.24 -12.51
CA THR A 174 -17.20 -23.05 -12.75
C THR A 174 -16.91 -22.78 -14.24
N GLY A 175 -15.70 -22.35 -14.58
CA GLY A 175 -15.32 -22.07 -15.97
C GLY A 175 -16.00 -20.85 -16.60
N VAL A 176 -16.34 -19.83 -15.80
CA VAL A 176 -17.03 -18.63 -16.29
C VAL A 176 -16.03 -17.51 -16.58
N VAL A 177 -16.10 -16.91 -17.76
CA VAL A 177 -15.41 -15.66 -18.10
C VAL A 177 -16.46 -14.56 -18.31
N LEU A 178 -16.48 -13.57 -17.42
CA LEU A 178 -17.35 -12.40 -17.50
C LEU A 178 -16.57 -11.21 -18.04
N ILE A 179 -16.85 -10.78 -19.25
CA ILE A 179 -16.34 -9.52 -19.79
C ILE A 179 -17.39 -8.45 -19.51
N LEU A 180 -17.13 -7.60 -18.51
CA LEU A 180 -17.98 -6.46 -18.20
C LEU A 180 -17.47 -5.27 -19.00
N LYS A 181 -18.31 -4.72 -19.86
CA LYS A 181 -17.91 -3.70 -20.82
C LYS A 181 -18.92 -2.57 -20.89
N ASP A 182 -18.47 -1.33 -20.66
CA ASP A 182 -19.31 -0.12 -20.78
C ASP A 182 -20.67 -0.32 -20.09
N LEU A 183 -20.61 -0.75 -18.83
CA LEU A 183 -21.73 -1.27 -18.04
C LEU A 183 -21.99 -0.36 -16.84
N THR A 184 -23.24 0.02 -16.59
CA THR A 184 -23.62 0.78 -15.39
C THR A 184 -24.81 0.14 -14.70
N LEU A 185 -24.59 -0.44 -13.52
CA LEU A 185 -25.62 -1.06 -12.71
C LEU A 185 -25.71 -0.37 -11.35
N THR A 186 -26.93 -0.14 -10.92
CA THR A 186 -27.30 0.12 -9.53
C THR A 186 -28.23 -1.00 -9.08
N SER A 187 -28.13 -1.47 -7.85
CA SER A 187 -29.12 -2.39 -7.28
C SER A 187 -29.63 -1.86 -5.95
N THR A 188 -30.95 -1.92 -5.76
CA THR A 188 -31.64 -1.42 -4.56
C THR A 188 -31.90 -2.52 -3.52
N THR A 189 -31.51 -3.76 -3.83
CA THR A 189 -31.82 -4.98 -3.06
C THR A 189 -30.56 -5.82 -2.79
N GLY A 190 -29.38 -5.22 -2.93
CA GLY A 190 -28.10 -5.81 -2.60
C GLY A 190 -27.06 -5.69 -3.72
N ALA A 191 -26.24 -6.72 -3.88
CA ALA A 191 -25.08 -6.67 -4.77
C ALA A 191 -25.43 -6.63 -6.25
N THR A 192 -24.84 -5.68 -6.98
CA THR A 192 -24.90 -5.63 -8.45
C THR A 192 -24.14 -6.78 -9.11
N LEU A 193 -23.12 -7.35 -8.46
CA LEU A 193 -22.42 -8.54 -8.92
C LEU A 193 -22.24 -9.54 -7.78
N SER A 194 -22.81 -10.74 -7.94
CA SER A 194 -22.66 -11.83 -6.97
C SER A 194 -22.06 -13.07 -7.62
N LEU A 195 -20.91 -13.49 -7.11
CA LEU A 195 -20.28 -14.78 -7.38
C LEU A 195 -20.66 -15.71 -6.23
N ASN A 196 -21.66 -16.57 -6.46
CA ASN A 196 -22.18 -17.40 -5.38
C ASN A 196 -21.23 -18.53 -4.99
N LYS A 197 -21.58 -19.26 -3.93
CA LYS A 197 -20.73 -20.28 -3.32
C LYS A 197 -20.19 -21.27 -4.37
N GLY A 198 -18.90 -21.58 -4.31
CA GLY A 198 -18.26 -22.57 -5.19
C GLY A 198 -18.17 -22.19 -6.66
N THR A 199 -18.21 -20.91 -7.01
CA THR A 199 -18.07 -20.46 -8.41
C THR A 199 -16.61 -20.33 -8.82
N GLU A 200 -16.30 -20.48 -10.09
CA GLU A 200 -14.96 -20.16 -10.64
C GLU A 200 -15.15 -19.17 -11.78
N THR A 201 -14.67 -17.94 -11.58
CA THR A 201 -14.98 -16.82 -12.47
C THR A 201 -13.77 -15.92 -12.72
N LYS A 202 -13.45 -15.69 -14.00
CA LYS A 202 -12.55 -14.60 -14.42
C LYS A 202 -13.39 -13.41 -14.89
N ILE A 203 -13.25 -12.27 -14.24
CA ILE A 203 -13.91 -11.02 -14.58
C ILE A 203 -12.92 -10.13 -15.32
N ILE A 204 -13.24 -9.75 -16.55
CA ILE A 204 -12.45 -8.87 -17.41
C ILE A 204 -13.19 -7.54 -17.54
N ILE A 205 -12.56 -6.46 -17.08
CA ILE A 205 -13.10 -5.11 -17.20
C ILE A 205 -12.60 -4.47 -18.50
N GLU A 206 -13.55 -4.09 -19.37
CA GLU A 206 -13.30 -3.31 -20.58
C GLU A 206 -14.08 -1.99 -20.55
N GLY A 207 -13.50 -0.92 -21.11
CA GLY A 207 -14.17 0.39 -21.12
C GLY A 207 -14.39 0.92 -19.70
N THR A 208 -15.57 1.48 -19.42
CA THR A 208 -15.93 1.93 -18.06
C THR A 208 -17.09 1.11 -17.50
N VAL A 209 -16.87 0.47 -16.36
CA VAL A 209 -17.88 -0.29 -15.61
C VAL A 209 -18.17 0.43 -14.30
N THR A 210 -19.44 0.64 -13.95
CA THR A 210 -19.86 1.21 -12.68
C THR A 210 -20.88 0.30 -12.01
N LEU A 211 -20.58 -0.14 -10.80
CA LEU A 211 -21.36 -1.07 -10.00
C LEU A 211 -21.69 -0.41 -8.66
N THR A 212 -22.98 -0.19 -8.41
CA THR A 212 -23.47 0.57 -7.24
C THR A 212 -24.44 -0.27 -6.42
N ASP A 213 -24.04 -0.61 -5.21
CA ASP A 213 -24.96 -1.05 -4.18
C ASP A 213 -25.67 0.16 -3.59
N ALA A 214 -26.99 0.19 -3.71
CA ALA A 214 -27.87 1.22 -3.18
C ALA A 214 -29.00 0.59 -2.34
N GLU A 215 -28.70 -0.55 -1.69
CA GLU A 215 -29.57 -1.15 -0.69
C GLU A 215 -29.88 -0.14 0.43
N ASP A 216 -31.14 -0.11 0.84
CA ASP A 216 -31.59 0.74 1.92
C ASP A 216 -31.28 0.06 3.25
N ILE A 217 -30.22 0.55 3.90
CA ILE A 217 -29.71 0.06 5.19
C ILE A 217 -30.81 0.02 6.26
N ALA A 218 -31.86 0.85 6.15
CA ALA A 218 -32.97 0.82 7.10
C ALA A 218 -33.82 -0.47 7.04
N ASN A 219 -33.72 -1.24 5.96
CA ASN A 219 -34.39 -2.53 5.80
C ASN A 219 -33.52 -3.72 6.24
N GLU A 220 -32.31 -3.46 6.70
CA GLU A 220 -31.37 -4.48 7.15
C GLU A 220 -31.53 -4.70 8.66
N GLU A 221 -32.19 -5.81 9.00
CA GLU A 221 -32.69 -6.11 10.36
C GLU A 221 -31.68 -6.84 11.24
N THR A 222 -30.42 -7.00 10.81
CA THR A 222 -29.43 -7.84 11.51
C THR A 222 -28.04 -7.21 11.56
N ASP A 223 -27.35 -7.42 12.67
CA ASP A 223 -25.93 -7.07 12.85
C ASP A 223 -25.01 -7.80 11.82
N ASP A 224 -25.51 -8.88 11.21
CA ASP A 224 -24.83 -9.70 10.19
C ASP A 224 -25.01 -9.15 8.75
N PHE A 225 -25.47 -7.91 8.59
CA PHE A 225 -25.62 -7.30 7.27
C PHE A 225 -24.27 -7.25 6.53
N ASP A 226 -24.20 -7.90 5.37
CA ASP A 226 -22.97 -8.05 4.59
C ASP A 226 -23.11 -7.40 3.20
N GLY A 227 -23.64 -6.16 3.17
CA GLY A 227 -23.83 -5.38 1.94
C GLY A 227 -22.53 -5.14 1.18
N ALA A 228 -22.58 -5.27 -0.14
CA ALA A 228 -21.49 -4.85 -1.02
C ALA A 228 -21.95 -4.76 -2.48
N ALA A 229 -21.29 -3.91 -3.27
CA ALA A 229 -21.54 -3.84 -4.71
C ALA A 229 -21.08 -5.10 -5.46
N ILE A 230 -19.96 -5.69 -5.02
CA ILE A 230 -19.45 -6.97 -5.52
C ILE A 230 -19.29 -7.95 -4.35
N LYS A 231 -19.84 -9.16 -4.50
CA LYS A 231 -19.72 -10.24 -3.52
C LYS A 231 -19.12 -11.49 -4.12
N ALA A 232 -18.03 -11.99 -3.54
CA ALA A 232 -17.48 -13.31 -3.79
C ALA A 232 -17.72 -14.20 -2.56
N LYS A 233 -18.61 -15.18 -2.68
CA LYS A 233 -19.03 -16.01 -1.54
C LYS A 233 -18.11 -17.22 -1.34
N ALA A 234 -18.24 -17.87 -0.18
CA ALA A 234 -17.45 -19.04 0.22
C ALA A 234 -17.21 -20.04 -0.92
N GLY A 235 -15.97 -20.49 -1.05
CA GLY A 235 -15.51 -21.46 -2.04
C GLY A 235 -15.45 -20.93 -3.46
N SER A 236 -15.74 -19.65 -3.70
CA SER A 236 -15.55 -19.06 -5.03
C SER A 236 -14.07 -18.83 -5.31
N SER A 237 -13.66 -18.98 -6.57
CA SER A 237 -12.33 -18.62 -7.05
C SER A 237 -12.47 -17.56 -8.13
N THR A 238 -11.93 -16.37 -7.84
CA THR A 238 -12.17 -15.18 -8.65
C THR A 238 -10.89 -14.49 -9.04
N VAL A 239 -10.76 -14.17 -10.33
CA VAL A 239 -9.75 -13.25 -10.85
C VAL A 239 -10.45 -12.02 -11.43
N LEU A 240 -10.10 -10.84 -10.95
CA LEU A 240 -10.48 -9.56 -11.52
C LEU A 240 -9.31 -8.98 -12.32
N THR A 241 -9.53 -8.77 -13.61
CA THR A 241 -8.51 -8.37 -14.58
C THR A 241 -9.07 -7.39 -15.62
N GLY A 242 -8.28 -7.08 -16.64
CA GLY A 242 -8.65 -6.26 -17.78
C GLY A 242 -7.78 -5.02 -17.90
N THR A 243 -8.26 -4.08 -18.70
CA THR A 243 -7.59 -2.80 -18.98
C THR A 243 -8.52 -1.59 -18.82
N GLY A 244 -9.79 -1.83 -18.50
CA GLY A 244 -10.78 -0.80 -18.29
C GLY A 244 -10.75 -0.20 -16.88
N THR A 245 -11.72 0.66 -16.62
CA THR A 245 -11.96 1.28 -15.32
C THR A 245 -13.20 0.67 -14.69
N LEU A 246 -13.06 0.10 -13.50
CA LEU A 246 -14.15 -0.36 -12.65
C LEU A 246 -14.38 0.64 -11.52
N ASN A 247 -15.57 1.22 -11.43
CA ASN A 247 -16.02 2.02 -10.31
C ASN A 247 -16.97 1.18 -9.44
N VAL A 248 -16.64 1.02 -8.17
CA VAL A 248 -17.39 0.23 -7.20
C VAL A 248 -17.89 1.18 -6.10
N ASN A 249 -19.20 1.30 -5.99
CA ASN A 249 -19.85 2.15 -5.00
C ASN A 249 -20.61 1.27 -3.99
N GLY A 250 -19.96 0.96 -2.88
CA GLY A 250 -20.54 0.21 -1.76
C GLY A 250 -21.28 1.14 -0.80
N ASN A 251 -22.44 1.68 -1.19
CA ASN A 251 -23.09 2.69 -0.36
C ASN A 251 -23.74 2.09 0.90
N ALA A 252 -24.15 0.82 0.83
CA ALA A 252 -24.80 0.16 1.96
C ALA A 252 -23.80 -0.27 3.03
N LYS A 253 -22.63 -0.83 2.62
CA LYS A 253 -21.54 -1.20 3.52
C LYS A 253 -20.19 -1.24 2.79
N ASN A 254 -19.80 -2.40 2.26
CA ASN A 254 -18.47 -2.59 1.68
C ASN A 254 -18.47 -2.33 0.17
N GLY A 255 -17.32 -1.98 -0.42
CA GLY A 255 -17.19 -1.92 -1.87
C GLY A 255 -17.19 -3.33 -2.47
N ILE A 256 -16.15 -4.09 -2.14
CA ILE A 256 -15.97 -5.50 -2.51
C ILE A 256 -15.95 -6.33 -1.23
N LYS A 257 -16.77 -7.37 -1.18
CA LYS A 257 -16.76 -8.36 -0.10
C LYS A 257 -16.35 -9.73 -0.61
N VAL A 258 -15.33 -10.30 0.00
CA VAL A 258 -14.88 -11.68 -0.21
C VAL A 258 -15.16 -12.44 1.09
N SER A 259 -15.98 -13.48 1.03
CA SER A 259 -16.38 -14.23 2.21
C SER A 259 -15.34 -15.29 2.57
N GLY A 260 -14.96 -15.34 3.85
CA GLY A 260 -14.46 -16.58 4.45
C GLY A 260 -15.58 -17.62 4.58
N THR A 261 -15.31 -18.69 5.32
CA THR A 261 -16.28 -19.75 5.60
C THR A 261 -16.89 -19.64 6.99
N ASP A 262 -18.18 -19.99 7.08
CA ASP A 262 -18.82 -20.33 8.34
C ASP A 262 -19.00 -21.86 8.50
N ALA A 263 -19.63 -22.27 9.62
CA ALA A 263 -19.89 -23.67 9.90
C ALA A 263 -20.82 -24.33 8.86
N ASP A 264 -21.77 -23.57 8.30
CA ASP A 264 -22.72 -24.05 7.31
C ASP A 264 -22.04 -24.19 5.93
N ASP A 265 -21.16 -23.26 5.55
CA ASP A 265 -20.34 -23.35 4.34
C ASP A 265 -19.46 -24.59 4.35
N THR A 266 -18.80 -24.84 5.48
CA THR A 266 -17.92 -25.99 5.66
C THR A 266 -18.72 -27.29 5.59
N ALA A 267 -19.93 -27.33 6.19
CA ALA A 267 -20.83 -28.47 6.11
C ALA A 267 -21.34 -28.74 4.68
N ASP A 268 -21.51 -27.68 3.88
CA ASP A 268 -21.83 -27.73 2.45
C ASP A 268 -20.62 -28.14 1.57
N GLY A 269 -19.42 -28.26 2.15
CA GLY A 269 -18.20 -28.66 1.47
C GLY A 269 -17.45 -27.52 0.77
N TYR A 270 -17.74 -26.26 1.12
CA TYR A 270 -16.99 -25.10 0.62
C TYR A 270 -15.86 -24.73 1.59
N GLY A 271 -14.70 -24.39 1.00
CA GLY A 271 -13.64 -23.68 1.71
C GLY A 271 -13.80 -22.17 1.55
N ASP A 272 -12.79 -21.40 1.95
CA ASP A 272 -12.81 -19.95 1.79
C ASP A 272 -12.89 -19.54 0.32
N ALA A 273 -13.39 -18.33 0.07
CA ALA A 273 -13.26 -17.73 -1.25
C ALA A 273 -11.78 -17.37 -1.53
N SER A 274 -11.42 -17.26 -2.81
CA SER A 274 -10.13 -16.70 -3.24
C SER A 274 -10.40 -15.57 -4.23
N PHE A 275 -9.75 -14.43 -4.00
CA PHE A 275 -9.93 -13.24 -4.82
C PHE A 275 -8.56 -12.65 -5.18
N LEU A 276 -8.31 -12.57 -6.49
CA LEU A 276 -7.09 -12.05 -7.05
C LEU A 276 -7.40 -10.86 -7.96
N ILE A 277 -6.70 -9.75 -7.76
CA ILE A 277 -6.66 -8.64 -8.71
C ILE A 277 -5.35 -8.70 -9.48
N ASP A 278 -5.45 -8.87 -10.79
CA ASP A 278 -4.29 -8.94 -11.68
C ASP A 278 -4.63 -8.42 -13.07
N GLY A 279 -3.97 -7.36 -13.52
CA GLY A 279 -4.14 -6.76 -14.84
C GLY A 279 -3.73 -5.29 -14.85
N SER A 280 -3.95 -4.61 -15.97
CA SER A 280 -3.69 -3.16 -16.09
C SER A 280 -4.94 -2.31 -15.84
N LEU A 281 -5.97 -2.88 -15.22
CA LEU A 281 -7.22 -2.20 -14.92
C LEU A 281 -7.03 -1.11 -13.84
N THR A 282 -7.97 -0.17 -13.84
CA THR A 282 -8.15 0.77 -12.73
C THR A 282 -9.39 0.38 -11.93
N VAL A 283 -9.25 0.18 -10.62
CA VAL A 283 -10.36 -0.06 -9.70
C VAL A 283 -10.50 1.15 -8.80
N ASN A 284 -11.64 1.82 -8.86
CA ASN A 284 -12.01 2.93 -7.97
C ASN A 284 -13.09 2.44 -7.02
N VAL A 285 -12.84 2.47 -5.72
CA VAL A 285 -13.78 2.04 -4.70
C VAL A 285 -14.16 3.22 -3.81
N THR A 286 -15.46 3.43 -3.66
CA THR A 286 -16.03 4.27 -2.59
C THR A 286 -16.97 3.42 -1.77
N ALA A 287 -16.76 3.36 -0.46
CA ALA A 287 -17.53 2.50 0.43
C ALA A 287 -17.93 3.22 1.72
N ALA A 288 -19.06 2.84 2.29
CA ALA A 288 -19.54 3.35 3.57
C ALA A 288 -18.80 2.72 4.77
N ASN A 289 -18.36 1.47 4.63
CA ASN A 289 -17.47 0.77 5.55
C ASN A 289 -16.14 0.51 4.83
N ASP A 290 -15.80 -0.74 4.53
CA ASP A 290 -14.52 -1.10 3.95
C ASP A 290 -14.51 -0.95 2.44
N GLY A 291 -13.39 -0.49 1.88
CA GLY A 291 -13.20 -0.51 0.43
C GLY A 291 -13.23 -1.93 -0.10
N ILE A 292 -12.23 -2.72 0.28
CA ILE A 292 -12.13 -4.14 -0.05
C ILE A 292 -12.02 -4.91 1.26
N ASN A 293 -13.05 -5.69 1.59
CA ASN A 293 -13.09 -6.54 2.77
C ASN A 293 -13.00 -8.01 2.35
N SER A 294 -11.99 -8.71 2.85
CA SER A 294 -11.82 -10.14 2.64
C SER A 294 -11.82 -10.89 3.96
N GLY A 295 -12.79 -11.78 4.16
CA GLY A 295 -12.84 -12.68 5.32
C GLY A 295 -11.82 -13.82 5.27
N THR A 296 -10.83 -13.72 4.40
CA THR A 296 -9.82 -14.71 4.03
C THR A 296 -8.64 -13.98 3.37
N ASP A 297 -7.72 -14.72 2.76
CA ASP A 297 -6.58 -14.14 2.04
C ASP A 297 -7.01 -13.28 0.85
N LEU A 298 -6.28 -12.19 0.62
CA LEU A 298 -6.48 -11.28 -0.51
C LEU A 298 -5.15 -11.01 -1.21
N THR A 299 -5.12 -11.14 -2.54
CA THR A 299 -3.94 -10.82 -3.34
C THR A 299 -4.23 -9.76 -4.39
N ILE A 300 -3.39 -8.73 -4.44
CA ILE A 300 -3.40 -7.66 -5.44
C ILE A 300 -2.04 -7.69 -6.16
N LYS A 301 -1.93 -8.41 -7.27
CA LYS A 301 -0.67 -8.55 -8.02
C LYS A 301 -0.32 -7.29 -8.80
N SER A 302 -1.31 -6.67 -9.43
CA SER A 302 -1.09 -5.54 -10.34
C SER A 302 -2.35 -4.67 -10.51
N GLY A 303 -2.24 -3.59 -11.28
CA GLY A 303 -3.33 -2.63 -11.54
C GLY A 303 -3.19 -1.33 -10.76
N THR A 304 -4.17 -0.43 -10.93
CA THR A 304 -4.29 0.81 -10.14
C THR A 304 -5.54 0.74 -9.27
N ILE A 305 -5.38 0.74 -7.95
CA ILE A 305 -6.46 0.64 -6.97
C ILE A 305 -6.57 1.97 -6.24
N ASN A 306 -7.73 2.61 -6.29
CA ASN A 306 -8.01 3.86 -5.59
C ASN A 306 -9.16 3.62 -4.62
N VAL A 307 -8.97 3.91 -3.33
CA VAL A 307 -9.97 3.62 -2.30
C VAL A 307 -10.29 4.86 -1.48
N SER A 308 -11.58 5.08 -1.24
CA SER A 308 -12.11 5.95 -0.19
C SER A 308 -13.13 5.15 0.62
N ALA A 309 -12.78 4.83 1.87
CA ALA A 309 -13.58 4.01 2.77
C ALA A 309 -14.07 4.84 3.97
N GLY A 310 -15.13 4.35 4.62
CA GLY A 310 -15.60 4.87 5.90
C GLY A 310 -14.90 4.21 7.08
N ASP A 311 -14.52 2.95 6.91
CA ASP A 311 -13.73 2.13 7.84
C ASP A 311 -12.44 1.75 7.12
N ASP A 312 -12.14 0.49 6.82
CA ASP A 312 -10.81 0.12 6.34
C ASP A 312 -10.63 0.30 4.82
N GLY A 313 -9.44 0.72 4.40
CA GLY A 313 -9.11 0.84 2.98
C GLY A 313 -9.14 -0.53 2.30
N ILE A 314 -8.22 -1.40 2.70
CA ILE A 314 -8.11 -2.78 2.22
C ILE A 314 -7.85 -3.68 3.43
N LYS A 315 -8.78 -4.61 3.68
CA LYS A 315 -8.78 -5.52 4.82
C LYS A 315 -8.78 -6.97 4.37
N ALA A 316 -7.93 -7.79 4.98
CA ALA A 316 -7.97 -9.24 4.88
C ALA A 316 -7.89 -9.86 6.28
N ASP A 317 -8.83 -10.73 6.66
CA ASP A 317 -8.84 -11.34 7.99
C ASP A 317 -7.56 -12.16 8.27
N TYR A 318 -6.93 -12.69 7.22
CA TYR A 318 -5.69 -13.45 7.30
C TYR A 318 -4.55 -12.75 6.56
N ILE A 319 -4.25 -13.14 5.32
CA ILE A 319 -3.07 -12.64 4.59
C ILE A 319 -3.48 -11.63 3.51
N LEU A 320 -2.98 -10.40 3.61
CA LEU A 320 -3.01 -9.42 2.53
C LEU A 320 -1.66 -9.43 1.80
N THR A 321 -1.67 -9.75 0.50
CA THR A 321 -0.46 -9.73 -0.35
C THR A 321 -0.57 -8.69 -1.46
N ILE A 322 0.38 -7.76 -1.49
CA ILE A 322 0.50 -6.66 -2.45
C ILE A 322 1.73 -6.87 -3.32
N GLY A 323 1.50 -7.04 -4.62
CA GLY A 323 2.51 -7.25 -5.64
C GLY A 323 3.21 -8.60 -5.54
N GLU A 324 4.15 -8.79 -6.45
CA GLU A 324 5.06 -9.94 -6.48
C GLU A 324 6.51 -9.44 -6.51
N GLU A 325 7.42 -10.17 -5.87
CA GLU A 325 8.84 -9.82 -5.86
C GLU A 325 9.40 -9.72 -7.28
N GLY A 326 10.25 -8.73 -7.53
CA GLY A 326 10.87 -8.51 -8.85
C GLY A 326 9.93 -7.95 -9.92
N THR A 327 8.66 -7.66 -9.60
CA THR A 327 7.71 -6.99 -10.49
C THR A 327 7.58 -5.49 -10.16
N ALA A 328 6.91 -4.74 -11.03
CA ALA A 328 6.57 -3.35 -10.73
C ALA A 328 5.46 -3.23 -9.66
N GLY A 329 4.68 -4.30 -9.45
CA GLY A 329 3.56 -4.34 -8.52
C GLY A 329 2.37 -3.43 -8.90
N PRO A 330 1.35 -3.34 -8.03
CA PRO A 330 0.23 -2.44 -8.22
C PRO A 330 0.57 -0.99 -7.80
N THR A 331 -0.27 -0.05 -8.22
CA THR A 331 -0.37 1.28 -7.59
C THR A 331 -1.62 1.30 -6.72
N ILE A 332 -1.48 1.51 -5.41
CA ILE A 332 -2.58 1.57 -4.44
C ILE A 332 -2.60 2.96 -3.83
N ASN A 333 -3.74 3.65 -3.96
CA ASN A 333 -3.98 4.97 -3.38
C ASN A 333 -5.19 4.90 -2.45
N ILE A 334 -4.94 4.84 -1.14
CA ILE A 334 -5.98 4.96 -0.12
C ILE A 334 -6.09 6.42 0.28
N LYS A 335 -7.17 7.08 -0.15
CA LYS A 335 -7.38 8.52 -0.01
C LYS A 335 -8.02 8.89 1.32
N LYS A 336 -8.72 7.94 1.93
CA LYS A 336 -9.43 8.07 3.21
C LYS A 336 -9.82 6.67 3.69
N SER A 337 -9.58 6.40 4.97
CA SER A 337 -10.07 5.24 5.71
C SER A 337 -9.87 5.47 7.23
N ALA A 338 -10.41 4.61 8.08
CA ALA A 338 -10.01 4.43 9.46
C ALA A 338 -8.59 3.88 9.49
N GLU A 339 -8.39 2.64 9.04
CA GLU A 339 -7.07 2.06 8.81
C GLU A 339 -6.77 1.96 7.30
N GLY A 340 -5.51 2.14 6.90
CA GLY A 340 -5.15 2.05 5.49
C GLY A 340 -5.20 0.61 4.97
N LEU A 341 -4.28 -0.20 5.46
CA LEU A 341 -4.19 -1.63 5.19
C LEU A 341 -4.32 -2.40 6.49
N GLU A 342 -5.20 -3.38 6.53
CA GLU A 342 -5.37 -4.26 7.68
C GLU A 342 -5.27 -5.73 7.26
N GLY A 343 -4.58 -6.51 8.10
CA GLY A 343 -4.72 -7.96 8.08
C GLY A 343 -3.80 -8.65 9.06
N ALA A 344 -4.09 -9.91 9.38
CA ALA A 344 -3.28 -10.65 10.35
C ALA A 344 -1.82 -10.79 9.90
N THR A 345 -1.60 -10.99 8.59
CA THR A 345 -0.29 -10.82 7.95
C THR A 345 -0.42 -9.92 6.74
N ILE A 346 0.46 -8.93 6.62
CA ILE A 346 0.52 -8.03 5.48
C ILE A 346 1.88 -8.20 4.79
N ASN A 347 1.84 -8.55 3.50
CA ASN A 347 3.02 -8.71 2.65
C ASN A 347 3.00 -7.64 1.56
N ILE A 348 3.99 -6.74 1.56
CA ILE A 348 4.21 -5.76 0.50
C ILE A 348 5.47 -6.16 -0.26
N CYS A 349 5.27 -6.88 -1.36
CA CYS A 349 6.34 -7.44 -2.18
C CYS A 349 6.93 -6.41 -3.15
N SER A 350 6.08 -5.55 -3.72
CA SER A 350 6.42 -4.52 -4.70
C SER A 350 5.27 -3.51 -4.85
N GLY A 351 5.40 -2.55 -5.76
CA GLY A 351 4.36 -1.56 -6.03
C GLY A 351 4.61 -0.18 -5.43
N SER A 352 3.61 0.69 -5.58
CA SER A 352 3.52 1.99 -4.92
C SER A 352 2.26 1.99 -4.07
N VAL A 353 2.39 2.28 -2.78
CA VAL A 353 1.29 2.30 -1.81
C VAL A 353 1.28 3.66 -1.13
N ASP A 354 0.24 4.44 -1.36
CA ASP A 354 0.04 5.77 -0.77
C ASP A 354 -1.21 5.74 0.12
N ILE A 355 -1.03 6.01 1.42
CA ILE A 355 -2.07 5.85 2.44
C ILE A 355 -2.38 7.17 3.13
N THR A 356 -3.67 7.49 3.21
CA THR A 356 -4.24 8.49 4.10
C THR A 356 -5.33 7.84 4.96
N ALA A 357 -5.03 7.68 6.25
CA ALA A 357 -5.86 7.03 7.25
C ALA A 357 -6.12 7.98 8.42
N SER A 358 -7.28 7.84 9.10
CA SER A 358 -7.60 8.63 10.29
C SER A 358 -7.16 7.98 11.59
N ASP A 359 -6.96 6.66 11.57
CA ASP A 359 -6.34 5.86 12.61
C ASP A 359 -4.97 5.40 12.09
N ASP A 360 -4.69 4.10 12.05
CA ASP A 360 -3.40 3.56 11.64
C ASP A 360 -3.20 3.53 10.13
N GLY A 361 -1.96 3.75 9.70
CA GLY A 361 -1.60 3.61 8.30
C GLY A 361 -1.68 2.15 7.84
N ILE A 362 -0.98 1.28 8.56
CA ILE A 362 -0.93 -0.16 8.34
C ILE A 362 -1.13 -0.83 9.69
N ASN A 363 -2.11 -1.72 9.81
CA ASN A 363 -2.40 -2.46 11.03
C ASN A 363 -2.27 -3.98 10.79
N ALA A 364 -1.21 -4.58 11.32
CA ALA A 364 -1.04 -6.03 11.30
C ALA A 364 -1.66 -6.67 12.56
N ALA A 365 -2.98 -6.87 12.51
CA ALA A 365 -3.76 -7.39 13.62
C ALA A 365 -4.98 -8.18 13.12
N ASN A 366 -5.54 -9.01 14.01
CA ASN A 366 -6.92 -9.48 13.93
C ASN A 366 -7.36 -10.00 15.30
N SER A 367 -8.27 -9.31 15.98
CA SER A 367 -8.67 -9.69 17.34
C SER A 367 -9.47 -11.00 17.44
N ASP A 368 -10.03 -11.49 16.32
CA ASP A 368 -10.76 -12.76 16.27
C ASP A 368 -9.83 -13.98 16.22
N LEU A 369 -8.54 -13.78 15.90
CA LEU A 369 -7.56 -14.85 15.80
C LEU A 369 -6.81 -15.04 17.13
N THR A 370 -6.86 -16.27 17.66
CA THR A 370 -6.14 -16.62 18.90
C THR A 370 -4.90 -17.45 18.60
N GLY A 371 -3.75 -17.06 19.17
CA GLY A 371 -2.49 -17.76 18.94
C GLY A 371 -1.89 -17.59 17.54
N TYR A 372 -2.41 -16.63 16.75
CA TYR A 372 -1.86 -16.28 15.45
C TYR A 372 -0.59 -15.44 15.61
N THR A 373 0.38 -15.63 14.72
CA THR A 373 1.59 -14.80 14.68
C THR A 373 1.38 -13.69 13.67
N TYR A 374 1.08 -12.48 14.16
CA TYR A 374 0.89 -11.34 13.29
C TYR A 374 2.21 -10.88 12.67
N SER A 375 2.17 -10.37 11.43
CA SER A 375 3.36 -9.78 10.83
C SER A 375 3.08 -8.77 9.73
N LEU A 376 3.89 -7.71 9.69
CA LEU A 376 4.06 -6.86 8.52
C LEU A 376 5.40 -7.17 7.87
N ASN A 377 5.37 -7.45 6.57
CA ASN A 377 6.55 -7.77 5.77
C ASN A 377 6.63 -6.86 4.54
N ILE A 378 7.56 -5.91 4.56
CA ILE A 378 7.84 -5.01 3.43
C ILE A 378 9.14 -5.47 2.76
N MET A 379 8.99 -6.16 1.64
CA MET A 379 10.08 -6.74 0.86
C MET A 379 10.50 -5.85 -0.32
N GLY A 380 9.65 -4.90 -0.72
CA GLY A 380 9.93 -4.02 -1.84
C GLY A 380 8.91 -2.90 -2.02
N GLY A 381 9.06 -2.14 -3.11
CA GLY A 381 8.15 -1.04 -3.47
C GLY A 381 8.41 0.28 -2.74
N THR A 382 7.47 1.21 -2.90
CA THR A 382 7.40 2.48 -2.15
C THR A 382 6.13 2.50 -1.33
N VAL A 383 6.22 2.82 -0.05
CA VAL A 383 5.09 2.92 0.87
C VAL A 383 5.14 4.30 1.54
N ASN A 384 4.13 5.14 1.32
CA ASN A 384 4.00 6.44 1.96
C ASN A 384 2.76 6.46 2.85
N ILE A 385 2.95 6.85 4.11
CA ILE A 385 1.91 6.73 5.14
C ILE A 385 1.62 8.09 5.75
N SER A 386 0.37 8.52 5.69
CA SER A 386 -0.17 9.63 6.47
C SER A 386 -1.33 9.13 7.32
N SER A 387 -1.08 8.93 8.62
CA SER A 387 -2.05 8.43 9.58
C SER A 387 -2.49 9.50 10.58
N GLY A 388 -3.55 9.18 11.33
CA GLY A 388 -4.01 9.95 12.48
C GLY A 388 -3.55 9.35 13.80
N ALA A 389 -3.29 8.05 13.85
CA ALA A 389 -2.65 7.31 14.95
C ALA A 389 -1.28 6.78 14.50
N ASP A 390 -1.03 5.47 14.56
CA ASP A 390 0.26 4.91 14.22
C ASP A 390 0.55 4.97 12.71
N GLY A 391 1.82 5.15 12.36
CA GLY A 391 2.24 4.94 10.97
C GLY A 391 2.07 3.46 10.60
N ILE A 392 2.67 2.61 11.42
CA ILE A 392 2.60 1.14 11.35
C ILE A 392 2.28 0.66 12.75
N ASP A 393 1.17 -0.05 12.93
CA ASP A 393 0.87 -0.87 14.10
C ASP A 393 0.96 -2.36 13.72
N SER A 394 1.52 -3.16 14.61
CA SER A 394 1.62 -4.60 14.44
C SER A 394 1.57 -5.30 15.78
N ASN A 395 0.53 -6.11 15.98
CA ASN A 395 0.44 -7.03 17.13
C ASN A 395 1.47 -8.18 17.08
N GLY A 396 2.39 -8.17 16.11
CA GLY A 396 3.48 -9.12 16.00
C GLY A 396 4.74 -8.50 15.38
N ASN A 397 5.34 -9.18 14.40
CA ASN A 397 6.64 -8.77 13.85
C ASN A 397 6.52 -7.70 12.76
N VAL A 398 7.51 -6.81 12.67
CA VAL A 398 7.69 -5.90 11.53
C VAL A 398 9.02 -6.20 10.84
N ASN A 399 8.97 -6.63 9.59
CA ASN A 399 10.13 -6.97 8.78
C ASN A 399 10.19 -6.05 7.55
N ILE A 400 11.22 -5.21 7.47
CA ILE A 400 11.48 -4.34 6.31
C ILE A 400 12.79 -4.80 5.66
N THR A 401 12.67 -5.67 4.67
CA THR A 401 13.80 -6.29 3.97
C THR A 401 14.06 -5.70 2.60
N GLY A 402 13.23 -4.76 2.14
CA GLY A 402 13.50 -4.01 0.91
C GLY A 402 12.55 -2.81 0.76
N GLY A 403 12.71 -2.09 -0.35
CA GLY A 403 11.87 -0.93 -0.68
C GLY A 403 12.14 0.32 0.16
N LEU A 404 11.29 1.33 -0.03
CA LEU A 404 11.30 2.59 0.71
C LEU A 404 9.96 2.77 1.42
N THR A 405 9.99 2.81 2.75
CA THR A 405 8.84 3.12 3.59
C THR A 405 9.04 4.49 4.22
N THR A 406 8.08 5.40 4.02
CA THR A 406 8.11 6.77 4.55
C THR A 406 6.85 7.02 5.36
N ILE A 407 7.01 7.26 6.65
CA ILE A 407 5.94 7.79 7.49
C ILE A 407 5.96 9.30 7.34
N VAL A 408 5.04 9.79 6.50
CA VAL A 408 4.85 11.21 6.17
C VAL A 408 4.17 11.92 7.33
N LYS A 409 3.23 11.26 8.00
CA LYS A 409 2.54 11.73 9.19
C LYS A 409 2.11 10.55 10.06
N ALA A 410 2.29 10.67 11.36
CA ALA A 410 1.68 9.84 12.40
C ALA A 410 1.43 10.68 13.66
N ALA A 411 0.65 10.17 14.60
CA ALA A 411 0.60 10.72 15.96
C ALA A 411 1.92 10.45 16.70
N SER A 412 2.11 11.13 17.83
CA SER A 412 3.31 11.01 18.66
C SER A 412 2.99 11.21 20.14
N ASN A 413 1.79 10.80 20.54
CA ASN A 413 1.22 11.04 21.86
C ASN A 413 0.21 9.93 22.19
N GLY A 414 -0.01 9.68 23.48
CA GLY A 414 -1.10 8.79 23.92
C GLY A 414 -0.83 7.29 23.81
N GLY A 415 0.33 6.89 23.31
CA GLY A 415 0.59 5.48 22.96
C GLY A 415 1.01 5.33 21.50
N GLU A 416 0.67 6.33 20.67
CA GLU A 416 0.95 6.34 19.23
C GLU A 416 2.35 6.86 18.88
N GLY A 417 2.86 6.40 17.74
CA GLY A 417 4.13 6.75 17.12
C GLY A 417 4.16 6.47 15.60
N GLY A 418 5.34 6.57 14.99
CA GLY A 418 5.47 6.17 13.60
C GLY A 418 5.48 4.65 13.40
N LEU A 419 5.92 3.92 14.42
CA LEU A 419 6.07 2.47 14.39
C LEU A 419 5.75 1.91 15.78
N ASP A 420 4.70 1.11 15.88
CA ASP A 420 4.35 0.26 17.01
C ASP A 420 4.47 -1.21 16.60
N TYR A 421 5.02 -2.02 17.50
CA TYR A 421 5.05 -3.47 17.33
C TYR A 421 5.17 -4.21 18.67
N GLN A 422 4.49 -5.35 18.78
CA GLN A 422 4.55 -6.21 19.98
C GLN A 422 5.54 -7.38 19.83
N GLY A 423 5.99 -7.67 18.61
CA GLY A 423 6.97 -8.71 18.32
C GLY A 423 8.41 -8.18 18.19
N SER A 424 9.09 -8.62 17.14
CA SER A 424 10.41 -8.11 16.75
C SER A 424 10.30 -7.15 15.57
N CYS A 425 11.22 -6.20 15.50
CA CYS A 425 11.41 -5.36 14.33
C CYS A 425 12.77 -5.66 13.69
N TYR A 426 12.76 -6.00 12.41
CA TYR A 426 13.94 -6.29 11.60
C TYR A 426 13.96 -5.39 10.37
N ILE A 427 14.99 -4.55 10.24
CA ILE A 427 15.19 -3.66 9.10
C ILE A 427 16.59 -3.94 8.53
N ALA A 428 16.66 -4.52 7.33
CA ALA A 428 17.93 -4.91 6.70
C ALA A 428 18.21 -4.13 5.41
N ASP A 429 17.75 -4.64 4.26
CA ASP A 429 18.05 -4.04 2.94
C ASP A 429 17.01 -2.99 2.50
N GLY A 430 15.95 -2.78 3.29
CA GLY A 430 14.95 -1.72 3.07
C GLY A 430 15.29 -0.41 3.80
N CYS A 431 14.63 0.67 3.40
CA CYS A 431 14.77 1.98 4.02
C CYS A 431 13.48 2.39 4.72
N LEU A 432 13.56 2.69 6.02
CA LEU A 432 12.48 3.29 6.79
C LEU A 432 12.83 4.74 7.15
N VAL A 433 11.97 5.68 6.76
CA VAL A 433 12.02 7.08 7.18
C VAL A 433 10.89 7.31 8.20
N ASN A 434 11.25 7.34 9.48
CA ASN A 434 10.32 7.53 10.60
C ASN A 434 10.76 8.71 11.49
N PRO A 435 10.25 9.94 11.25
CA PRO A 435 10.51 11.07 12.13
C PRO A 435 9.59 11.13 13.37
N TYR A 436 8.60 10.23 13.48
CA TYR A 436 7.55 10.25 14.52
C TYR A 436 7.85 9.36 15.73
N GLY A 437 8.94 8.59 15.68
CA GLY A 437 9.40 7.75 16.81
C GLY A 437 8.79 6.34 16.79
N THR A 438 9.19 5.53 17.77
CA THR A 438 8.76 4.13 17.91
C THR A 438 8.15 3.95 19.29
N THR A 439 6.97 3.33 19.32
CA THR A 439 6.29 2.89 20.53
C THR A 439 6.51 1.39 20.68
N MET A 440 6.69 0.93 21.92
CA MET A 440 6.92 -0.48 22.24
C MET A 440 6.08 -0.82 23.46
N ASP A 441 5.15 -1.78 23.34
CA ASP A 441 4.53 -2.34 24.53
C ASP A 441 5.58 -3.14 25.34
N SER A 442 5.76 -2.73 26.58
CA SER A 442 6.87 -3.10 27.47
C SER A 442 6.86 -4.54 28.01
N GLY A 443 6.27 -5.49 27.27
CA GLY A 443 6.14 -6.90 27.66
C GLY A 443 7.41 -7.74 27.51
N MET A 444 8.26 -7.48 26.51
CA MET A 444 9.56 -8.15 26.33
C MET A 444 10.56 -7.20 25.65
N GLY A 445 11.77 -7.09 26.22
CA GLY A 445 12.81 -6.14 25.80
C GLY A 445 13.40 -6.39 24.41
N GLY A 446 12.66 -6.02 23.36
CA GLY A 446 13.10 -6.00 21.98
C GLY A 446 13.95 -4.77 21.67
N GLN A 447 15.25 -4.87 21.96
CA GLN A 447 16.28 -3.94 21.49
C GLN A 447 16.26 -3.90 19.95
N ILE A 448 16.28 -2.70 19.35
CA ILE A 448 16.43 -2.52 17.89
C ILE A 448 17.66 -3.31 17.43
N GLY A 449 17.43 -4.43 16.75
CA GLY A 449 18.46 -5.33 16.27
C GLY A 449 19.19 -4.71 15.08
N GLY A 450 20.41 -4.24 15.32
CA GLY A 450 21.48 -4.11 14.32
C GLY A 450 21.20 -3.33 13.04
N PHE A 451 21.60 -2.06 13.00
CA PHE A 451 21.90 -1.35 11.75
C PHE A 451 23.07 -2.04 11.02
N GLY A 452 22.75 -2.92 10.07
CA GLY A 452 23.69 -3.41 9.09
C GLY A 452 24.01 -2.33 8.06
N GLY A 453 25.00 -1.48 8.35
CA GLY A 453 25.79 -0.76 7.34
C GLY A 453 25.09 0.29 6.45
N HIS A 454 25.38 1.57 6.75
CA HIS A 454 25.15 2.77 5.92
C HIS A 454 23.72 3.33 5.87
N GLY A 455 23.31 4.01 6.95
CA GLY A 455 22.21 4.97 6.91
C GLY A 455 22.29 5.95 8.07
N GLN A 456 22.47 7.23 7.77
CA GLN A 456 22.41 8.32 8.74
C GLN A 456 20.97 8.50 9.24
N MET A 457 20.72 8.20 10.51
CA MET A 457 19.49 8.65 11.18
C MET A 457 19.83 9.84 12.08
N GLY A 458 19.38 11.02 11.66
CA GLY A 458 19.28 12.19 12.53
C GLY A 458 17.84 12.32 13.01
N ASN A 459 17.63 12.41 14.32
CA ASN A 459 16.41 13.01 14.85
C ASN A 459 16.74 14.15 15.81
N TRP A 460 16.01 15.24 15.61
CA TRP A 460 16.13 16.52 16.28
C TRP A 460 15.13 16.57 17.43
N ASN A 461 15.60 16.74 18.67
CA ASN A 461 14.72 17.17 19.75
C ASN A 461 14.58 18.70 19.72
N ASN A 462 13.36 19.14 19.47
CA ASN A 462 12.92 20.52 19.66
C ASN A 462 12.76 20.78 21.17
N SER A 463 13.66 21.55 21.77
CA SER A 463 13.51 22.08 23.12
C SER A 463 13.35 23.60 23.04
N ASP A 464 12.12 24.07 23.20
CA ASP A 464 11.85 25.43 23.64
C ASP A 464 10.59 25.38 24.54
N MET A 465 10.79 25.39 25.86
CA MET A 465 10.05 26.23 26.81
C MET A 465 10.70 26.22 28.21
N PRO A 466 10.59 27.32 28.98
CA PRO A 466 11.40 27.57 30.17
C PRO A 466 10.81 27.00 31.47
N ASP A 467 11.72 26.79 32.40
CA ASP A 467 11.55 26.31 33.78
C ASP A 467 10.59 27.17 34.63
N SER A 468 9.64 26.53 35.30
CA SER A 468 9.10 27.02 36.57
C SER A 468 8.63 25.88 37.48
N ASN A 469 9.49 25.58 38.45
CA ASN A 469 9.30 24.77 39.64
C ASN A 469 8.10 25.22 40.52
N SER A 470 7.20 24.29 40.90
CA SER A 470 6.69 24.15 42.29
C SER A 470 5.79 22.91 42.40
N GLY A 471 6.14 21.98 43.29
CA GLY A 471 5.54 20.65 43.34
C GLY A 471 4.26 20.50 44.16
N ALA A 472 3.73 19.29 44.13
CA ALA A 472 3.05 18.61 45.24
C ALA A 472 2.78 17.16 44.85
N THR A 473 3.20 16.25 45.72
CA THR A 473 2.85 14.83 45.76
C THR A 473 1.33 14.62 45.82
N GLN A 474 0.79 13.74 44.98
CA GLN A 474 -0.32 12.85 45.36
C GLN A 474 -0.32 11.59 44.49
N GLN A 475 -0.46 10.45 45.15
CA GLN A 475 -0.49 9.10 44.59
C GLN A 475 -1.86 8.74 43.99
N MET A 476 -1.81 7.77 43.07
CA MET A 476 -2.83 6.80 42.61
C MET A 476 -3.54 7.11 41.27
N PRO A 477 -4.01 6.08 40.52
CA PRO A 477 -3.49 4.71 40.34
C PRO A 477 -3.28 4.34 38.85
N GLN A 478 -2.63 3.19 38.63
CA GLN A 478 -2.56 2.50 37.33
C GLN A 478 -3.97 2.21 36.79
N ASN A 479 -4.27 2.64 35.58
CA ASN A 479 -5.39 2.11 34.80
C ASN A 479 -4.82 1.44 33.55
N GLY A 480 -5.02 0.14 33.48
CA GLY A 480 -4.68 -0.68 32.33
C GLY A 480 -5.64 -0.48 31.16
N HIS A 481 -5.12 -0.89 30.01
CA HIS A 481 -5.73 -1.04 28.70
C HIS A 481 -7.13 -1.67 28.73
N GLY A 482 -8.02 -1.18 27.87
CA GLY A 482 -9.16 -1.92 27.33
C GLY A 482 -9.18 -1.65 25.82
N HIS A 483 -8.88 -2.61 24.95
CA HIS A 483 -9.81 -3.66 24.50
C HIS A 483 -11.17 -3.10 24.12
N HIS A 484 -11.34 -2.78 22.83
CA HIS A 484 -12.65 -2.76 22.21
C HIS A 484 -12.99 -4.19 21.77
N GLY A 485 -13.62 -4.94 22.67
CA GLY A 485 -14.36 -6.16 22.35
C GLY A 485 -15.86 -5.84 22.19
N PRO A 486 -16.62 -6.67 21.45
CA PRO A 486 -17.96 -6.34 21.00
C PRO A 486 -18.98 -6.43 22.15
N MET A 487 -19.93 -5.50 22.21
CA MET A 487 -21.08 -5.62 23.10
C MET A 487 -22.12 -6.53 22.47
N ASN A 488 -22.41 -7.68 23.10
CA ASN A 488 -23.63 -8.42 22.83
C ASN A 488 -24.32 -8.91 24.12
N GLY A 489 -25.64 -8.68 24.18
CA GLY A 489 -26.61 -9.46 24.96
C GLY A 489 -27.23 -8.82 26.20
N GLN A 490 -28.53 -8.49 26.17
CA GLN A 490 -29.61 -9.40 26.63
C GLN A 490 -31.02 -8.75 26.74
N PHE A 491 -32.01 -9.60 26.47
CA PHE A 491 -33.46 -9.45 26.30
C PHE A 491 -34.28 -8.88 27.49
N PRO A 492 -35.56 -8.49 27.25
CA PRO A 492 -36.40 -7.74 28.20
C PRO A 492 -37.16 -8.61 29.21
N GLU A 493 -37.39 -8.03 30.40
CA GLU A 493 -38.26 -8.58 31.45
C GLU A 493 -39.75 -8.43 31.10
N ALA A 494 -40.53 -9.48 31.39
CA ALA A 494 -41.99 -9.49 31.33
C ALA A 494 -42.62 -8.74 32.52
N PRO A 495 -43.79 -8.07 32.36
CA PRO A 495 -44.42 -7.37 33.46
C PRO A 495 -45.25 -8.32 34.35
N GLN A 496 -45.09 -8.16 35.67
CA GLN A 496 -46.05 -8.66 36.66
C GLN A 496 -47.08 -7.57 37.00
N ASN A 497 -48.36 -7.98 36.93
CA ASN A 497 -49.62 -7.34 37.35
C ASN A 497 -50.24 -6.27 36.45
#